data_AF-A0A3D4FCH4-F1
#
_entry.id   AF-A0A3D4FCH4-F1
#
_cell.length_a   1.000
_cell.length_b   1.000
_cell.length_c   1.000
_cell.angle_alpha   90.00
_cell.angle_beta   90.00
_cell.angle_gamma   90.00
#
_symmetry.space_group_name_H-M   'P 1'
#
loop_
_entity.id
_entity.type
_entity.pdbx_description
1 polymer ?
#
loop_
_entity_poly.entity_id
_entity_poly.type
_entity_poly.pdbx_seq_one_letter_code
_entity_poly.pdbx_strand_id
1 'polypeptide(L)'
;MENVTIIGTGCAGLTAAIYTARANLNPLVLTGTMPGGLLTTTSIVENFPGFPEGIDGFELMQNLQKQAERFGAKIQFGTVDACDLSGETPQLKVD
;
A
#
# COMPACT_ATOMS: atom_id res chain seq x y z
N MET A 1 -15.69 4.74 -9.15
CA MET A 1 -15.83 5.19 -7.76
C MET A 1 -15.17 4.13 -6.90
N GLU A 2 -14.07 4.52 -6.28
CA GLU A 2 -13.25 3.70 -5.40
C GLU A 2 -14.01 3.54 -4.09
N ASN A 3 -14.29 2.30 -3.66
CA ASN A 3 -15.02 2.09 -2.40
C ASN A 3 -14.07 2.19 -1.18
N VAL A 4 -12.76 2.09 -1.41
CA VAL A 4 -11.72 2.19 -0.39
C VAL A 4 -10.51 2.93 -0.97
N THR A 5 -10.03 3.93 -0.23
CA THR A 5 -8.74 4.58 -0.49
C THR A 5 -7.77 4.29 0.64
N ILE A 6 -6.55 3.87 0.31
CA ILE A 6 -5.49 3.52 1.23
C ILE A 6 -4.35 4.53 1.04
N ILE A 7 -3.90 5.13 2.13
CA ILE A 7 -2.82 6.11 2.12
C ILE A 7 -1.55 5.43 2.66
N GLY A 8 -0.56 5.28 1.80
CA GLY A 8 0.73 4.66 2.13
C GLY A 8 0.90 3.25 1.54
N THR A 9 2.14 2.95 1.17
CA THR A 9 2.52 1.71 0.46
C THR A 9 3.51 0.84 1.24
N GLY A 10 3.58 0.98 2.57
CA GLY A 10 4.27 0.02 3.43
C GLY A 10 3.51 -1.31 3.54
N CYS A 11 4.04 -2.27 4.31
CA CYS A 11 3.40 -3.59 4.48
C CYS A 11 1.93 -3.49 4.91
N ALA A 12 1.60 -2.55 5.80
CA ALA A 12 0.23 -2.34 6.26
C ALA A 12 -0.72 -1.95 5.12
N GLY A 13 -0.35 -0.93 4.33
CA GLY A 13 -1.16 -0.43 3.23
C GLY A 13 -1.32 -1.46 2.11
N LEU A 14 -0.24 -2.12 1.72
CA LEU A 14 -0.29 -3.16 0.68
C LEU A 14 -1.05 -4.41 1.14
N THR A 15 -0.96 -4.79 2.41
CA THR A 15 -1.79 -5.89 2.95
C THR A 15 -3.26 -5.50 2.94
N ALA A 16 -3.62 -4.29 3.39
CA ALA A 16 -4.99 -3.79 3.31
C ALA A 16 -5.51 -3.78 1.85
N ALA A 17 -4.66 -3.39 0.90
CA ALA A 17 -4.98 -3.40 -0.53
C ALA A 17 -5.25 -4.81 -1.05
N ILE A 18 -4.43 -5.80 -0.67
CA ILE A 18 -4.66 -7.20 -1.04
C ILE A 18 -6.04 -7.67 -0.59
N TYR A 19 -6.41 -7.42 0.67
CA TYR A 19 -7.69 -7.89 1.21
C TYR A 19 -8.90 -7.17 0.61
N THR A 20 -8.82 -5.85 0.47
CA THR A 20 -9.92 -5.05 -0.09
C THR A 20 -10.11 -5.28 -1.60
N ALA A 21 -9.01 -5.53 -2.34
CA ALA A 21 -9.07 -5.91 -3.74
C ALA A 21 -9.73 -7.29 -3.92
N ARG A 22 -9.36 -8.27 -3.09
CA ARG A 22 -10.01 -9.59 -3.07
C ARG A 22 -11.50 -9.55 -2.70
N ALA A 23 -11.92 -8.53 -1.95
CA ALA A 23 -13.32 -8.28 -1.62
C ALA A 23 -14.07 -7.49 -2.71
N ASN A 24 -13.46 -7.27 -3.90
CA ASN A 24 -14.02 -6.50 -5.01
C ASN A 24 -14.36 -5.04 -4.65
N LEU A 25 -13.62 -4.43 -3.73
CA LEU A 25 -13.84 -3.04 -3.31
C LEU A 25 -13.10 -2.01 -4.18
N ASN A 26 -12.36 -2.46 -5.20
CA ASN A 26 -11.61 -1.61 -6.14
C ASN A 26 -10.72 -0.57 -5.43
N PRO A 27 -9.78 -1.01 -4.56
CA PRO A 27 -9.03 -0.08 -3.73
C PRO A 27 -8.04 0.75 -4.57
N LEU A 28 -7.94 2.04 -4.24
CA LEU A 28 -6.88 2.93 -4.68
C LEU A 28 -5.85 3.08 -3.56
N VAL A 29 -4.58 2.88 -3.86
CA VAL A 29 -3.46 3.07 -2.92
C VAL A 29 -2.63 4.26 -3.37
N LEU A 30 -2.52 5.27 -2.51
CA LEU A 30 -1.69 6.44 -2.72
C LEU A 30 -0.31 6.19 -2.12
N THR A 31 0.76 6.38 -2.90
CA THR A 31 2.11 5.98 -2.50
C THR A 31 2.66 6.78 -1.33
N GLY A 32 2.32 8.07 -1.25
CA GLY A 32 3.05 9.07 -0.48
C GLY A 32 4.44 9.33 -1.05
N THR A 33 5.26 10.03 -0.26
CA THR A 33 6.62 10.46 -0.63
C THR A 33 7.66 9.34 -0.65
N MET A 34 7.40 8.23 0.03
CA MET A 34 8.28 7.07 0.10
C MET A 34 7.54 5.78 -0.29
N PRO A 35 7.43 5.49 -1.60
CA PRO A 35 6.86 4.25 -2.10
C PRO A 35 7.54 3.02 -1.48
N GLY A 36 6.75 2.08 -0.96
CA GLY A 36 7.27 0.90 -0.24
C GLY A 36 7.67 1.15 1.22
N GLY A 37 7.71 2.42 1.67
CA GLY A 37 8.05 2.78 3.03
C GLY A 37 9.48 2.39 3.45
N LEU A 38 9.72 2.37 4.77
CA LEU A 38 11.06 2.22 5.35
C LEU A 38 11.76 0.90 5.02
N LEU A 39 11.03 -0.16 4.64
CA LEU A 39 11.66 -1.43 4.25
C LEU A 39 12.46 -1.30 2.96
N THR A 40 12.18 -0.30 2.12
CA THR A 40 12.98 -0.01 0.92
C THR A 40 14.35 0.59 1.23
N THR A 41 14.59 1.02 2.48
CA THR A 41 15.86 1.66 2.89
C THR A 41 16.77 0.73 3.66
N THR A 42 16.34 -0.51 3.91
CA THR A 42 17.16 -1.55 4.55
C THR A 42 17.54 -2.62 3.54
N SER A 43 18.61 -3.36 3.82
CA SER A 43 19.00 -4.53 3.03
C SER A 43 18.17 -5.75 3.46
N ILE A 44 18.72 -6.62 4.30
CA ILE A 44 18.09 -7.90 4.62
C ILE A 44 17.14 -7.76 5.81
N VAL A 45 15.91 -8.25 5.63
CA VAL A 45 14.86 -8.39 6.63
C VAL A 45 14.82 -9.85 7.07
N GLU A 46 15.31 -10.14 8.27
CA GLU A 46 15.43 -11.51 8.79
C GLU A 46 14.22 -11.98 9.61
N ASN A 47 13.30 -11.07 9.93
CA ASN A 47 12.21 -11.31 10.88
C ASN A 47 10.81 -11.22 10.26
N PHE A 48 10.70 -11.14 8.93
CA PHE A 48 9.40 -11.22 8.26
C PHE A 48 9.03 -12.70 8.04
N PRO A 49 7.90 -13.19 8.60
CA PRO A 49 7.55 -14.59 8.53
C PRO A 49 7.32 -15.06 7.09
N GLY A 50 7.81 -16.26 6.76
CA GLY A 50 7.77 -16.81 5.41
C GLY A 50 9.09 -16.75 4.65
N PHE A 51 10.11 -16.09 5.21
CA PHE A 51 11.46 -16.00 4.65
C PHE A 51 12.51 -16.50 5.65
N PRO A 52 12.71 -17.83 5.78
CA PRO A 52 13.65 -18.40 6.76
C PRO A 52 15.10 -17.94 6.60
N GLU A 53 15.51 -17.63 5.38
CA GLU A 53 16.85 -17.12 5.04
C GLU A 53 16.89 -15.58 4.96
N GLY A 54 15.83 -14.90 5.40
CA GLY A 54 15.61 -13.48 5.20
C GLY A 54 15.23 -13.13 3.76
N ILE A 55 14.92 -11.85 3.53
CA ILE A 55 14.61 -11.28 2.21
C ILE A 55 15.11 -9.84 2.12
N ASP A 56 15.51 -9.41 0.92
CA ASP A 56 15.81 -8.01 0.67
C ASP A 56 14.56 -7.13 0.87
N GLY A 57 14.70 -6.00 1.57
CA GLY A 57 13.59 -5.14 1.95
C GLY A 57 12.88 -4.53 0.74
N PHE A 58 13.62 -4.18 -0.32
CA PHE A 58 13.02 -3.70 -1.56
C PHE A 58 12.27 -4.82 -2.28
N GLU A 59 12.86 -6.02 -2.35
CA GLU A 59 12.20 -7.19 -2.94
C GLU A 59 10.89 -7.55 -2.21
N LEU A 60 10.89 -7.54 -0.87
CA LEU A 60 9.69 -7.77 -0.07
C LEU A 60 8.57 -6.79 -0.43
N MET A 61 8.88 -5.50 -0.52
CA MET A 61 7.90 -4.47 -0.85
C MET A 61 7.40 -4.59 -2.30
N GLN A 62 8.27 -4.90 -3.25
CA GLN A 62 7.86 -5.18 -4.63
C GLN A 62 6.92 -6.40 -4.73
N ASN A 63 7.20 -7.46 -3.98
CA ASN A 63 6.37 -8.66 -3.97
C ASN A 63 4.98 -8.38 -3.40
N LEU A 64 4.89 -7.61 -2.32
CA LEU A 64 3.61 -7.17 -1.75
C LEU A 64 2.81 -6.29 -2.72
N GLN A 65 3.47 -5.36 -3.42
CA GLN A 65 2.79 -4.50 -4.39
C GLN A 65 2.24 -5.32 -5.56
N LYS A 66 3.07 -6.20 -6.15
CA LYS A 66 2.64 -7.11 -7.23
C LYS A 66 1.46 -7.98 -6.79
N GLN A 67 1.45 -8.44 -5.53
CA GLN A 67 0.35 -9.21 -4.99
C GLN A 67 -0.94 -8.39 -4.88
N ALA A 68 -0.86 -7.13 -4.44
CA ALA A 68 -2.01 -6.22 -4.39
C ALA A 68 -2.57 -5.94 -5.79
N GLU A 69 -1.71 -5.57 -6.74
CA GLU A 69 -2.07 -5.28 -8.14
C GLU A 69 -2.69 -6.49 -8.84
N ARG A 70 -2.17 -7.71 -8.58
CA ARG A 70 -2.72 -8.96 -9.10
C ARG A 70 -4.21 -9.16 -8.73
N PHE A 71 -4.65 -8.68 -7.57
CA PHE A 71 -6.05 -8.77 -7.15
C PHE A 71 -6.90 -7.56 -7.58
N GLY A 72 -6.30 -6.58 -8.27
CA GLY A 72 -7.02 -5.42 -8.80
C GLY A 72 -6.87 -4.14 -7.99
N ALA A 73 -5.95 -4.07 -7.01
CA ALA A 73 -5.61 -2.81 -6.39
C ALA A 73 -4.93 -1.87 -7.41
N LYS A 74 -5.30 -0.59 -7.40
CA LYS A 74 -4.67 0.44 -8.21
C LYS A 74 -3.66 1.19 -7.36
N ILE A 75 -2.41 1.27 -7.81
CA ILE A 75 -1.37 2.06 -7.17
C ILE A 75 -1.22 3.37 -7.93
N GLN A 76 -1.28 4.49 -7.22
CA GLN A 76 -1.12 5.82 -7.80
C GLN A 76 -0.11 6.62 -6.99
N PHE A 77 0.81 7.29 -7.69
CA PHE A 77 1.69 8.26 -7.08
C PHE A 77 0.89 9.49 -6.64
N GLY A 78 1.05 9.85 -5.37
CA GLY A 78 0.37 10.98 -4.78
C GLY A 78 0.54 10.97 -3.26
N THR A 79 0.70 12.15 -2.71
CA THR A 79 0.80 12.47 -1.29
C THR A 79 -0.49 13.13 -0.87
N VAL A 80 -1.07 12.68 0.24
CA VAL A 80 -2.26 13.31 0.80
C VAL A 80 -1.83 14.47 1.69
N ASP A 81 -2.15 15.69 1.29
CA ASP A 81 -1.88 16.91 2.03
C ASP A 81 -2.89 17.14 3.17
N ALA A 82 -4.15 16.77 2.91
CA ALA A 82 -5.26 17.01 3.82
C ALA A 82 -6.38 16.01 3.58
N CYS A 83 -7.17 15.76 4.63
CA CYS A 83 -8.40 14.99 4.56
C CYS A 83 -9.54 15.73 5.24
N ASP A 84 -10.73 15.66 4.64
CA ASP A 84 -11.99 16.02 5.27
C ASP A 84 -12.80 14.74 5.49
N LEU A 85 -13.02 14.41 6.76
CA LEU A 85 -13.71 13.19 7.22
C LEU A 85 -15.07 13.51 7.84
N SER A 86 -15.55 14.75 7.73
CA SER A 86 -16.78 15.20 8.40
C SER A 86 -18.06 14.70 7.71
N GLY A 87 -17.99 14.36 6.42
CA GLY A 87 -19.11 13.84 5.63
C GLY A 87 -19.13 12.32 5.48
N GLU A 88 -20.20 11.78 4.88
CA GLU A 88 -20.34 10.34 4.61
C GLU A 88 -19.28 9.79 3.64
N THR A 89 -18.81 10.63 2.71
CA THR A 89 -17.72 10.29 1.78
C THR A 89 -16.48 11.15 2.10
N PRO A 90 -15.42 10.56 2.65
CA PRO A 90 -14.15 11.24 2.88
C PRO A 90 -13.61 11.93 1.62
N GLN A 91 -13.11 13.16 1.77
CA GLN A 91 -12.44 13.89 0.69
C GLN A 91 -10.95 14.00 1.00
N LEU A 92 -10.12 13.74 0.00
CA LEU A 92 -8.66 13.84 0.10
C LEU A 92 -8.15 14.92 -0.85
N LYS A 93 -7.25 15.76 -0.36
CA LYS A 93 -6.44 16.64 -1.20
C LYS A 93 -5.11 15.93 -1.51
N VAL A 94 -4.87 15.66 -2.79
CA VAL A 94 -3.68 14.94 -3.28
C VAL A 94 -2.87 15.89 -4.17
N ASP A 95 -1.55 15.85 -4.04
CA ASP A 95 -0.59 16.59 -4.88
C ASP A 95 -0.35 15.95 -6.27
#